data_AF-F8IGY6-F1
#
_entry.id   AF-F8IGY6-F1
#
_cell.length_a   1.000
_cell.length_b   1.000
_cell.length_c   1.000
_cell.angle_alpha   90.00
_cell.angle_beta   90.00
_cell.angle_gamma   90.00
#
_symmetry.space_group_name_H-M   'P 1'
#
loop_
_entity.id
_entity.type
_entity.pdbx_description
1 polymer ?
#
loop_
_entity_poly.entity_id
_entity_poly.type
_entity_poly.pdbx_seq_one_letter_code
_entity_poly.pdbx_strand_id
1 'polypeptide(L)'
;MTEVEKQVLRRKILDVLRRQGFYWDGRRLYFCASDKNALRALHAKACAYNIERAKRNLQRHEDELLGWIANGNEINPAIITPTLIEVKPDTVEELLFRYVRLHWSIPVSAGYGRRLRFLVWDAAHDRLIGIFGLCDPVFALADRDQWIGWSKEQRRLRLANVMDAFVLGAVPPYNHLLGGKLVALAVVSNEVREVFERRYANRITRISKKLTGPLVLVTTTSALGKSSIYNRVKYRDLLVMHSVGFTSGSGEFPYINGLYKEIITIVEQTYAPTAKHKDWGSGFRNRREVILKALKILELPQTLIYHGVAREIFVAPLAKNAPEFLRGETDVIDFFDFPFSDLASWWKERWALPRASRDNRFQLFRKETWRLWN
;
A
#
# COMPACT_ATOMS: atom_id res chain seq x y z
N MET A 1 -14.33 -4.42 -35.11
CA MET A 1 -14.99 -3.26 -34.50
C MET A 1 -15.12 -2.17 -35.55
N THR A 2 -16.34 -1.71 -35.80
CA THR A 2 -16.66 -0.63 -36.73
C THR A 2 -16.16 0.72 -36.19
N GLU A 3 -16.03 1.72 -37.05
CA GLU A 3 -15.63 3.07 -36.63
C GLU A 3 -16.67 3.70 -35.70
N VAL A 4 -17.95 3.37 -35.89
CA VAL A 4 -19.05 3.82 -35.01
C VAL A 4 -18.87 3.27 -33.59
N GLU A 5 -18.57 1.97 -33.44
CA GLU A 5 -18.31 1.36 -32.14
C GLU A 5 -17.10 1.98 -31.42
N LYS A 6 -16.02 2.28 -32.15
CA LYS A 6 -14.87 3.02 -31.62
C LYS A 6 -15.27 4.39 -31.09
N GLN A 7 -16.04 5.17 -31.88
CA GLN A 7 -16.49 6.50 -31.47
C GLN A 7 -17.37 6.47 -30.21
N VAL A 8 -18.28 5.51 -30.11
CA VAL A 8 -19.12 5.32 -28.92
C VAL A 8 -18.26 5.06 -27.68
N LEU A 9 -17.29 4.14 -27.77
CA LEU A 9 -16.43 3.80 -26.64
C LEU A 9 -15.47 4.95 -26.26
N ARG A 10 -14.92 5.68 -27.25
CA ARG A 10 -14.13 6.90 -27.01
C ARG A 10 -14.92 7.91 -26.17
N ARG A 11 -16.15 8.23 -26.61
CA ARG A 11 -17.02 9.18 -25.92
C ARG A 11 -17.31 8.72 -24.50
N LYS A 12 -17.64 7.43 -24.32
CA LYS A 12 -17.93 6.84 -23.02
C LYS A 12 -16.73 6.92 -22.06
N ILE A 13 -15.51 6.64 -22.52
CA ILE A 13 -14.29 6.79 -21.71
C ILE A 13 -14.10 8.24 -21.26
N LEU A 14 -14.18 9.19 -22.20
CA LEU A 14 -13.98 10.61 -21.87
C LEU A 14 -15.06 11.14 -20.92
N ASP A 15 -16.31 10.74 -21.11
CA ASP A 15 -17.41 11.11 -20.22
C ASP A 15 -17.24 10.54 -18.81
N VAL A 16 -16.76 9.29 -18.70
CA VAL A 16 -16.47 8.66 -17.40
C VAL A 16 -15.28 9.33 -16.69
N LEU A 17 -14.25 9.75 -17.42
CA LEU A 17 -13.13 10.51 -16.85
C LEU A 17 -13.60 11.88 -16.34
N ARG A 18 -14.40 12.61 -17.14
CA ARG A 18 -14.98 13.91 -16.74
C ARG A 18 -15.87 13.80 -15.52
N ARG A 19 -16.78 12.81 -15.48
CA ARG A 19 -17.66 12.55 -14.32
C ARG A 19 -16.89 12.19 -13.05
N GLN A 20 -15.69 11.62 -13.20
CA GLN A 20 -14.78 11.36 -12.09
C GLN A 20 -14.03 12.60 -11.63
N GLY A 21 -14.15 13.75 -12.30
CA GLY A 21 -13.46 15.00 -11.97
C GLY A 21 -12.11 15.18 -12.68
N PHE A 22 -11.80 14.35 -13.69
CA PHE A 22 -10.60 14.55 -14.51
C PHE A 22 -10.87 15.52 -15.65
N TYR A 23 -9.89 16.38 -15.92
CA TYR A 23 -9.85 17.22 -17.12
C TYR A 23 -8.56 16.98 -17.91
N TRP A 24 -8.61 17.25 -19.21
CA TRP A 24 -7.50 17.06 -20.14
C TRP A 24 -6.96 18.43 -20.54
N ASP A 25 -5.66 18.67 -20.36
CA ASP A 25 -5.00 19.94 -20.70
C ASP A 25 -4.37 19.97 -22.11
N GLY A 26 -4.58 18.93 -22.92
CA GLY A 26 -3.88 18.74 -24.19
C GLY A 26 -2.66 17.82 -24.12
N ARG A 27 -2.13 17.54 -22.91
CA ARG A 27 -0.93 16.72 -22.70
C ARG A 27 -1.15 15.54 -21.75
N ARG A 28 -1.79 15.76 -20.60
CA ARG A 28 -2.09 14.71 -19.59
C ARG A 28 -3.43 14.97 -18.90
N LEU A 29 -3.95 13.95 -18.20
CA LEU A 29 -5.10 14.14 -17.32
C LEU A 29 -4.66 14.83 -16.03
N TYR A 30 -5.55 15.68 -15.53
CA TYR A 30 -5.42 16.30 -14.22
C TYR A 30 -6.66 16.03 -13.42
N PHE A 31 -6.44 15.83 -12.13
CA PHE A 31 -7.51 15.80 -11.14
C PHE A 31 -7.35 17.03 -10.26
N CYS A 32 -8.36 17.90 -10.25
CA CYS A 32 -8.38 19.03 -9.33
C CYS A 32 -8.73 18.51 -7.94
N ALA A 33 -7.72 18.14 -7.15
CA ALA A 33 -7.91 17.82 -5.75
C ALA A 33 -8.05 19.15 -4.98
N SER A 34 -9.26 19.70 -4.92
CA SER A 34 -9.57 20.85 -4.07
C SER A 34 -9.36 20.52 -2.58
N ASP A 35 -9.51 19.25 -2.20
CA ASP A 35 -9.17 18.72 -0.88
C ASP A 35 -8.98 17.17 -0.90
N LYS A 36 -8.70 16.59 0.28
CA LYS A 36 -8.61 15.12 0.46
C LYS A 36 -9.94 14.40 0.30
N ASN A 37 -11.08 15.08 0.41
CA ASN A 37 -12.40 14.47 0.28
C ASN A 37 -12.73 14.16 -1.18
N ALA A 38 -12.34 15.04 -2.11
CA ALA A 38 -12.44 14.77 -3.55
C ALA A 38 -11.72 13.47 -3.93
N LEU A 39 -10.51 13.25 -3.39
CA LEU A 39 -9.75 12.01 -3.61
C LEU A 39 -10.41 10.77 -2.99
N ARG A 40 -11.09 10.92 -1.83
CA ARG A 40 -11.86 9.81 -1.24
C ARG A 40 -13.09 9.47 -2.10
N ALA A 41 -13.83 10.49 -2.54
CA ALA A 41 -15.00 10.33 -3.40
C ALA A 41 -14.63 9.62 -4.73
N LEU A 42 -13.48 9.97 -5.30
CA LEU A 42 -12.93 9.33 -6.49
C LEU A 42 -12.74 7.81 -6.32
N HIS A 43 -12.38 7.36 -5.12
CA HIS A 43 -12.12 5.96 -4.81
C HIS A 43 -13.33 5.21 -4.21
N ALA A 44 -14.39 5.91 -3.82
CA ALA A 44 -15.53 5.34 -3.08
C ALA A 44 -16.18 4.14 -3.80
N LYS A 45 -16.42 4.23 -5.12
CA LYS A 45 -16.98 3.13 -5.91
C LYS A 45 -16.10 1.88 -5.90
N ALA A 46 -14.78 2.05 -5.99
CA ALA A 46 -13.84 0.94 -5.97
C ALA A 46 -13.76 0.30 -4.57
N CYS A 47 -13.84 1.10 -3.50
CA CYS A 47 -13.94 0.58 -2.13
C CYS A 47 -15.22 -0.23 -1.93
N ALA A 48 -16.38 0.31 -2.32
CA ALA A 48 -17.67 -0.39 -2.23
C ALA A 48 -17.67 -1.72 -3.01
N TYR A 49 -17.13 -1.72 -4.23
CA TYR A 49 -16.96 -2.95 -5.01
C TYR A 49 -16.08 -3.99 -4.29
N ASN A 50 -15.00 -3.57 -3.65
CA ASN A 50 -14.13 -4.48 -2.89
C ASN A 50 -14.81 -5.04 -1.65
N ILE A 51 -15.60 -4.24 -0.93
CA ILE A 51 -16.42 -4.67 0.22
C ILE A 51 -17.42 -5.74 -0.25
N GLU A 52 -18.18 -5.47 -1.31
CA GLU A 52 -19.18 -6.40 -1.82
C GLU A 52 -18.55 -7.72 -2.29
N ARG A 53 -17.42 -7.65 -2.99
CA ARG A 53 -16.69 -8.85 -3.40
C ARG A 53 -16.17 -9.67 -2.22
N ALA A 54 -15.81 -9.02 -1.11
CA ALA A 54 -15.29 -9.68 0.08
C ALA A 54 -16.39 -10.33 0.93
N LYS A 55 -17.64 -9.86 0.79
CA LYS A 55 -18.83 -10.32 1.55
C LYS A 55 -18.93 -11.84 1.62
N ARG A 56 -18.84 -12.53 0.47
CA ARG A 56 -18.95 -14.00 0.36
C ARG A 56 -18.01 -14.77 1.30
N ASN A 57 -16.84 -14.21 1.62
CA ASN A 57 -15.81 -14.90 2.41
C ASN A 57 -15.66 -14.36 3.83
N LEU A 58 -16.10 -13.12 4.10
CA LEU A 58 -15.84 -12.44 5.37
C LEU A 58 -17.10 -12.17 6.19
N GLN A 59 -18.28 -12.07 5.57
CA GLN A 59 -19.51 -11.67 6.27
C GLN A 59 -19.84 -12.60 7.43
N ARG A 60 -19.72 -13.93 7.23
CA ARG A 60 -19.99 -14.92 8.28
C ARG A 60 -19.04 -14.86 9.48
N HIS A 61 -17.90 -14.18 9.34
CA HIS A 61 -16.91 -13.99 10.39
C HIS A 61 -16.98 -12.58 10.99
N GLU A 62 -17.86 -11.70 10.51
CA GLU A 62 -17.79 -10.28 10.86
C GLU A 62 -17.92 -10.03 12.36
N ASP A 63 -18.81 -10.72 13.07
CA ASP A 63 -18.97 -10.53 14.51
C ASP A 63 -17.70 -10.87 15.29
N GLU A 64 -17.03 -11.97 14.92
CA GLU A 64 -15.75 -12.38 15.48
C GLU A 64 -14.66 -11.34 15.16
N LEU A 65 -14.57 -10.91 13.90
CA LEU A 65 -13.55 -9.95 13.44
C LEU A 65 -13.73 -8.57 14.06
N LEU A 66 -14.98 -8.13 14.22
CA LEU A 66 -15.34 -6.88 14.89
C LEU A 66 -15.02 -6.96 16.39
N GLY A 67 -15.08 -8.15 17.00
CA GLY A 67 -14.68 -8.40 18.38
C GLY A 67 -13.24 -7.97 18.69
N TRP A 68 -12.35 -8.03 17.70
CA TRP A 68 -10.94 -7.63 17.83
C TRP A 68 -10.70 -6.12 17.66
N ILE A 69 -11.72 -5.36 17.28
CA ILE A 69 -11.69 -3.90 17.24
C ILE A 69 -12.19 -3.38 18.59
N ALA A 70 -11.36 -2.59 19.28
CA ALA A 70 -11.71 -2.10 20.60
C ALA A 70 -12.82 -1.05 20.55
N ASN A 71 -13.68 -1.02 21.57
CA ASN A 71 -14.37 0.23 21.87
C ASN A 71 -13.39 1.22 22.49
N GLY A 72 -13.62 2.51 22.25
CA GLY A 72 -12.76 3.58 22.76
C GLY A 72 -12.58 3.56 24.27
N ASN A 73 -13.68 3.30 25.00
CA ASN A 73 -13.72 3.27 26.46
C ASN A 73 -13.13 2.00 27.08
N GLU A 74 -12.77 0.98 26.27
CA GLU A 74 -12.05 -0.21 26.74
C GLU A 74 -10.54 0.06 26.91
N ILE A 75 -10.02 1.14 26.29
CA ILE A 75 -8.58 1.38 26.20
C ILE A 75 -8.11 2.28 27.32
N ASN A 76 -7.20 1.74 28.14
CA ASN A 76 -6.36 2.54 29.04
C ASN A 76 -4.97 2.76 28.39
N PRO A 77 -4.66 3.99 27.94
CA PRO A 77 -3.39 4.30 27.29
C PRO A 77 -2.13 3.96 28.10
N ALA A 78 -2.22 4.00 29.43
CA ALA A 78 -1.09 3.75 30.33
C ALA A 78 -0.60 2.30 30.28
N ILE A 79 -1.46 1.34 29.94
CA ILE A 79 -1.11 -0.09 29.95
C ILE A 79 -0.99 -0.70 28.54
N ILE A 80 -1.24 0.07 27.48
CA ILE A 80 -1.07 -0.38 26.08
C ILE A 80 0.29 -1.07 25.93
N THR A 81 0.29 -2.30 25.43
CA THR A 81 1.48 -3.14 25.28
C THR A 81 1.53 -3.70 23.86
N PRO A 82 2.10 -2.95 22.90
CA PRO A 82 2.12 -3.38 21.52
C PRO A 82 3.04 -4.59 21.31
N THR A 83 2.56 -5.55 20.52
CA THR A 83 3.30 -6.71 20.04
C THR A 83 3.11 -6.86 18.52
N LEU A 84 4.00 -7.60 17.87
CA LEU A 84 3.97 -7.80 16.42
C LEU A 84 3.60 -9.25 16.11
N ILE A 85 2.55 -9.47 15.33
CA ILE A 85 2.08 -10.80 14.94
C ILE A 85 2.22 -10.95 13.43
N GLU A 86 2.99 -11.94 12.97
CA GLU A 86 3.03 -12.31 11.56
C GLU A 86 1.72 -13.01 11.17
N VAL A 87 1.08 -12.49 10.12
CA VAL A 87 -0.13 -13.08 9.56
C VAL A 87 0.24 -14.24 8.64
N LYS A 88 -0.15 -15.44 9.05
CA LYS A 88 0.03 -16.68 8.29
C LYS A 88 -1.18 -16.94 7.38
N PRO A 89 -1.04 -17.75 6.32
CA PRO A 89 -2.17 -18.19 5.51
C PRO A 89 -3.14 -19.04 6.33
N ASP A 90 -4.42 -18.97 5.99
CA ASP A 90 -5.49 -19.81 6.52
C ASP A 90 -5.70 -19.66 8.04
N THR A 91 -5.42 -18.47 8.58
CA THR A 91 -5.63 -18.14 10.00
C THR A 91 -6.64 -17.01 10.21
N VAL A 92 -7.11 -16.83 11.46
CA VAL A 92 -8.00 -15.74 11.83
C VAL A 92 -7.35 -14.37 11.62
N GLU A 93 -6.03 -14.26 11.83
CA GLU A 93 -5.27 -13.04 11.57
C GLU A 93 -5.29 -12.66 10.09
N GLU A 94 -5.34 -13.64 9.17
CA GLU A 94 -5.51 -13.36 7.75
C GLU A 94 -6.92 -12.82 7.44
N LEU A 95 -7.96 -13.39 8.06
CA LEU A 95 -9.33 -12.89 7.92
C LEU A 95 -9.42 -11.46 8.46
N LEU A 96 -8.86 -11.20 9.65
CA LEU A 96 -8.82 -9.88 10.27
C LEU A 96 -8.05 -8.87 9.41
N PHE A 97 -6.86 -9.22 8.93
CA PHE A 97 -6.08 -8.37 8.04
C PHE A 97 -6.86 -8.00 6.78
N ARG A 98 -7.60 -8.96 6.19
CA ARG A 98 -8.42 -8.73 4.99
C ARG A 98 -9.63 -7.85 5.29
N TYR A 99 -10.32 -8.08 6.41
CA TYR A 99 -11.47 -7.30 6.84
C TYR A 99 -11.09 -5.84 7.11
N VAL A 100 -10.10 -5.63 7.95
CA VAL A 100 -9.60 -4.30 8.34
C VAL A 100 -9.25 -3.47 7.10
N ARG A 101 -8.54 -4.04 6.13
CA ARG A 101 -8.18 -3.35 4.87
C ARG A 101 -9.34 -2.75 4.09
N LEU A 102 -10.57 -3.26 4.26
CA LEU A 102 -11.76 -2.75 3.58
C LEU A 102 -12.19 -1.36 4.09
N HIS A 103 -11.75 -0.96 5.29
CA HIS A 103 -12.08 0.33 5.89
C HIS A 103 -11.22 1.51 5.37
N TRP A 104 -10.20 1.24 4.55
CA TRP A 104 -9.33 2.29 4.03
C TRP A 104 -10.05 3.04 2.91
N SER A 105 -9.90 4.37 2.88
CA SER A 105 -10.56 5.23 1.88
C SER A 105 -9.98 5.10 0.46
N ILE A 106 -8.97 4.26 0.26
CA ILE A 106 -8.39 3.94 -1.05
C ILE A 106 -8.34 2.42 -1.19
N PRO A 107 -8.73 1.85 -2.35
CA PRO A 107 -8.70 0.43 -2.57
C PRO A 107 -7.26 -0.10 -2.45
N VAL A 108 -7.05 -0.98 -1.48
CA VAL A 108 -5.76 -1.62 -1.22
C VAL A 108 -5.69 -2.95 -1.98
N SER A 109 -4.71 -3.12 -2.88
CA SER A 109 -4.47 -4.40 -3.55
C SER A 109 -3.86 -5.43 -2.58
N ALA A 110 -3.90 -6.72 -2.89
CA ALA A 110 -3.30 -7.76 -2.04
C ALA A 110 -1.75 -7.79 -2.05
N GLY A 111 -1.10 -6.80 -2.69
CA GLY A 111 0.30 -6.88 -3.07
C GLY A 111 0.56 -7.92 -4.17
N TYR A 112 1.77 -7.96 -4.70
CA TYR A 112 2.22 -8.97 -5.66
C TYR A 112 3.60 -9.52 -5.28
N GLY A 113 3.92 -10.70 -5.80
CA GLY A 113 5.20 -11.35 -5.56
C GLY A 113 5.40 -11.75 -4.09
N ARG A 114 6.56 -11.43 -3.52
CA ARG A 114 6.85 -11.62 -2.08
C ARG A 114 5.82 -10.87 -1.25
N ARG A 115 5.33 -11.46 -0.15
CA ARG A 115 4.25 -10.90 0.67
C ARG A 115 4.45 -11.24 2.14
N LEU A 116 4.66 -10.21 2.94
CA LEU A 116 4.62 -10.27 4.39
C LEU A 116 3.42 -9.45 4.87
N ARG A 117 2.78 -9.88 5.94
CA ARG A 117 1.61 -9.24 6.52
C ARG A 117 1.74 -9.33 8.03
N PHE A 118 1.43 -8.26 8.71
CA PHE A 118 1.57 -8.15 10.15
C PHE A 118 0.37 -7.45 10.76
N LEU A 119 0.00 -7.92 11.95
CA LEU A 119 -0.85 -7.20 12.88
C LEU A 119 0.05 -6.56 13.93
N VAL A 120 -0.25 -5.31 14.28
CA VAL A 120 0.24 -4.67 15.50
C VAL A 120 -0.86 -4.84 16.53
N TRP A 121 -0.57 -5.57 17.60
CA TRP A 121 -1.55 -6.04 18.58
C TRP A 121 -1.30 -5.43 19.95
N ASP A 122 -2.34 -4.97 20.63
CA ASP A 122 -2.25 -4.59 22.03
C ASP A 122 -2.47 -5.82 22.91
N ALA A 123 -1.39 -6.36 23.47
CA ALA A 123 -1.45 -7.52 24.34
C ALA A 123 -2.18 -7.25 25.67
N ALA A 124 -2.21 -6.00 26.14
CA ALA A 124 -2.85 -5.68 27.42
C ALA A 124 -4.39 -5.66 27.34
N HIS A 125 -4.93 -5.27 26.18
CA HIS A 125 -6.37 -5.21 25.96
C HIS A 125 -6.89 -6.34 25.07
N ASP A 126 -5.98 -7.11 24.47
CA ASP A 126 -6.27 -8.14 23.46
C ASP A 126 -7.06 -7.56 22.27
N ARG A 127 -6.50 -6.50 21.66
CA ARG A 127 -7.15 -5.72 20.59
C ARG A 127 -6.16 -5.32 19.50
N LEU A 128 -6.68 -5.17 18.28
CA LEU A 128 -5.89 -4.74 17.14
C LEU A 128 -5.54 -3.24 17.23
N ILE A 129 -4.25 -2.90 17.14
CA ILE A 129 -3.77 -1.51 17.00
C ILE A 129 -3.76 -1.09 15.54
N GLY A 130 -3.29 -1.96 14.66
CA GLY A 130 -3.11 -1.64 13.26
C GLY A 130 -2.55 -2.78 12.44
N ILE A 131 -2.36 -2.53 11.15
CA ILE A 131 -1.84 -3.53 10.22
C ILE A 131 -0.82 -2.91 9.28
N PHE A 132 0.11 -3.73 8.80
CA PHE A 132 0.89 -3.41 7.63
C PHE A 132 1.21 -4.64 6.79
N GLY A 133 1.36 -4.43 5.49
CA GLY A 133 1.70 -5.46 4.53
C GLY A 133 2.81 -4.99 3.62
N LEU A 134 3.82 -5.84 3.44
CA LEU A 134 4.94 -5.63 2.54
C LEU A 134 4.77 -6.49 1.29
N CYS A 135 5.06 -5.93 0.13
CA CYS A 135 5.13 -6.70 -1.12
C CYS A 135 6.37 -6.39 -1.96
N ASP A 136 6.51 -7.08 -3.09
CA ASP A 136 7.53 -6.70 -4.06
C ASP A 136 7.35 -5.25 -4.50
N PRO A 137 8.46 -4.50 -4.66
CA PRO A 137 8.39 -3.07 -4.88
C PRO A 137 7.99 -2.74 -6.31
N VAL A 138 7.43 -1.54 -6.50
CA VAL A 138 7.21 -0.96 -7.83
C VAL A 138 8.55 -0.91 -8.56
N PHE A 139 8.62 -1.43 -9.79
CA PHE A 139 9.89 -1.55 -10.50
C PHE A 139 10.56 -0.21 -10.81
N ALA A 140 9.78 0.80 -11.20
CA ALA A 140 10.27 2.13 -11.55
C ALA A 140 9.58 3.18 -10.68
N LEU A 141 10.34 3.76 -9.76
CA LEU A 141 9.87 4.79 -8.84
C LEU A 141 10.95 5.88 -8.79
N ALA A 142 10.81 6.88 -9.66
CA ALA A 142 11.90 7.79 -10.04
C ALA A 142 12.59 8.43 -8.83
N ASP A 143 11.82 9.04 -7.92
CA ASP A 143 12.40 9.76 -6.79
C ASP A 143 13.06 8.83 -5.75
N ARG A 144 12.57 7.59 -5.62
CA ARG A 144 13.24 6.54 -4.83
C ARG A 144 14.56 6.13 -5.48
N ASP A 145 14.54 5.91 -6.79
CA ASP A 145 15.73 5.51 -7.55
C ASP A 145 16.79 6.64 -7.50
N GLN A 146 16.37 7.91 -7.56
CA GLN A 146 17.22 9.09 -7.40
C GLN A 146 17.80 9.20 -5.99
N TRP A 147 16.97 8.99 -4.95
CA TRP A 147 17.44 9.03 -3.55
C TRP A 147 18.50 7.95 -3.27
N ILE A 148 18.34 6.75 -3.83
CA ILE A 148 19.35 5.69 -3.73
C ILE A 148 20.60 6.06 -4.55
N GLY A 149 20.44 6.74 -5.69
CA GLY A 149 21.51 6.99 -6.65
C GLY A 149 21.69 5.83 -7.65
N TRP A 150 20.58 5.17 -8.03
CA TRP A 150 20.64 4.00 -8.91
C TRP A 150 20.83 4.33 -10.39
N SER A 151 21.71 3.56 -11.05
CA SER A 151 21.57 3.25 -12.47
C SER A 151 20.45 2.23 -12.71
N LYS A 152 19.99 2.13 -13.97
CA LYS A 152 19.01 1.11 -14.39
C LYS A 152 19.48 -0.31 -14.06
N GLU A 153 20.78 -0.55 -14.15
CA GLU A 153 21.38 -1.88 -14.04
C GLU A 153 21.51 -2.28 -12.56
N GLN A 154 21.97 -1.34 -11.71
CA GLN A 154 21.97 -1.53 -10.25
C GLN A 154 20.56 -1.78 -9.73
N ARG A 155 19.57 -0.99 -10.16
CA ARG A 155 18.17 -1.22 -9.80
C ARG A 155 17.73 -2.63 -10.16
N ARG A 156 18.00 -3.08 -11.39
CA ARG A 156 17.63 -4.44 -11.83
C ARG A 156 18.23 -5.53 -10.94
N LEU A 157 19.43 -5.32 -10.41
CA LEU A 157 20.15 -6.28 -9.58
C LEU A 157 19.72 -6.23 -8.10
N ARG A 158 19.54 -5.03 -7.54
CA ARG A 158 19.41 -4.78 -6.10
C ARG A 158 17.97 -4.45 -5.65
N LEU A 159 17.01 -4.32 -6.57
CA LEU A 159 15.60 -4.11 -6.22
C LEU A 159 15.01 -5.28 -5.40
N ALA A 160 15.58 -6.49 -5.51
CA ALA A 160 15.20 -7.62 -4.68
C ALA A 160 15.50 -7.40 -3.18
N ASN A 161 16.35 -6.44 -2.81
CA ASN A 161 16.63 -6.10 -1.41
C ASN A 161 15.66 -5.04 -0.85
N VAL A 162 14.64 -4.66 -1.63
CA VAL A 162 13.64 -3.64 -1.30
C VAL A 162 12.26 -4.28 -1.26
N MET A 163 11.37 -3.78 -0.40
CA MET A 163 9.93 -4.08 -0.41
C MET A 163 9.11 -2.80 -0.31
N ASP A 164 7.87 -2.84 -0.79
CA ASP A 164 6.92 -1.75 -0.63
C ASP A 164 5.89 -2.10 0.44
N ALA A 165 5.68 -1.21 1.42
CA ALA A 165 4.53 -1.28 2.30
C ALA A 165 3.28 -0.82 1.53
N PHE A 166 2.54 -1.79 1.00
CA PHE A 166 1.32 -1.57 0.19
C PHE A 166 0.11 -1.21 1.05
N VAL A 167 0.15 -1.51 2.34
CA VAL A 167 -0.81 -1.06 3.34
C VAL A 167 -0.08 -0.84 4.65
N LEU A 168 -0.44 0.24 5.33
CA LEU A 168 0.13 0.64 6.60
C LEU A 168 -0.86 1.59 7.26
N GLY A 169 -1.34 1.25 8.46
CA GLY A 169 -2.18 2.16 9.23
C GLY A 169 -2.69 1.54 10.52
N ALA A 170 -3.03 2.40 11.46
CA ALA A 170 -3.73 2.02 12.68
C ALA A 170 -5.24 2.05 12.48
N VAL A 171 -5.92 1.18 13.22
CA VAL A 171 -7.38 1.16 13.32
C VAL A 171 -7.83 2.01 14.51
N PRO A 172 -9.08 2.50 14.53
CA PRO A 172 -9.65 3.08 15.73
C PRO A 172 -9.78 2.04 16.85
N PRO A 173 -9.71 2.47 18.12
CA PRO A 173 -9.50 3.86 18.57
C PRO A 173 -8.02 4.30 18.51
N TYR A 174 -7.08 3.39 18.25
CA TYR A 174 -5.63 3.65 18.31
C TYR A 174 -5.14 4.68 17.27
N ASN A 175 -5.83 4.84 16.15
CA ASN A 175 -5.51 5.90 15.18
C ASN A 175 -5.61 7.31 15.81
N HIS A 176 -6.53 7.53 16.75
CA HIS A 176 -6.65 8.77 17.51
C HIS A 176 -5.49 8.96 18.50
N LEU A 177 -4.90 7.86 18.97
CA LEU A 177 -3.69 7.80 19.79
C LEU A 177 -2.38 7.80 18.98
N LEU A 178 -2.43 8.23 17.71
CA LEU A 178 -1.27 8.25 16.80
C LEU A 178 -0.67 6.87 16.52
N GLY A 179 -1.46 5.79 16.65
CA GLY A 179 -1.02 4.42 16.36
C GLY A 179 -0.45 4.23 14.95
N GLY A 180 -0.84 5.07 13.98
CA GLY A 180 -0.25 5.02 12.63
C GLY A 180 1.27 5.23 12.63
N LYS A 181 1.80 6.00 13.59
CA LYS A 181 3.25 6.17 13.76
C LYS A 181 3.93 4.92 14.33
N LEU A 182 3.27 4.23 15.26
CA LEU A 182 3.74 2.93 15.75
C LEU A 182 3.82 1.93 14.61
N VAL A 183 2.77 1.83 13.81
CA VAL A 183 2.74 0.93 12.65
C VAL A 183 3.84 1.32 11.65
N ALA A 184 4.12 2.61 11.45
CA ALA A 184 5.24 3.05 10.62
C ALA A 184 6.62 2.70 11.18
N LEU A 185 6.81 2.80 12.51
CA LEU A 185 8.03 2.32 13.17
C LEU A 185 8.16 0.79 13.05
N ALA A 186 7.06 0.05 13.23
CA ALA A 186 7.06 -1.41 13.17
C ALA A 186 7.66 -1.96 11.87
N VAL A 187 7.47 -1.24 10.75
CA VAL A 187 8.00 -1.64 9.43
C VAL A 187 9.52 -1.78 9.43
N VAL A 188 10.24 -1.01 10.24
CA VAL A 188 11.71 -1.03 10.29
C VAL A 188 12.28 -1.90 11.42
N SER A 189 11.44 -2.69 12.10
CA SER A 189 11.88 -3.46 13.25
C SER A 189 12.74 -4.67 12.87
N ASN A 190 13.50 -5.17 13.85
CA ASN A 190 14.31 -6.39 13.71
C ASN A 190 13.45 -7.59 13.29
N GLU A 191 12.29 -7.74 13.91
CA GLU A 191 11.34 -8.84 13.71
C GLU A 191 10.84 -8.89 12.26
N VAL A 192 10.63 -7.73 11.62
CA VAL A 192 10.25 -7.68 10.20
C VAL A 192 11.39 -8.21 9.32
N ARG A 193 12.65 -7.84 9.62
CA ARG A 193 13.81 -8.37 8.91
C ARG A 193 13.96 -9.87 9.12
N GLU A 194 13.81 -10.36 10.34
CA GLU A 194 13.91 -11.78 10.67
C GLU A 194 12.87 -12.61 9.91
N VAL A 195 11.62 -12.13 9.86
CA VAL A 195 10.55 -12.77 9.08
C VAL A 195 10.88 -12.77 7.59
N PHE A 196 11.40 -11.66 7.06
CA PHE A 196 11.86 -11.59 5.68
C PHE A 196 12.99 -12.59 5.41
N GLU A 197 14.02 -12.60 6.25
CA GLU A 197 15.20 -13.45 6.12
C GLU A 197 14.79 -14.91 6.05
N ARG A 198 14.00 -15.36 7.03
CA ARG A 198 13.46 -16.72 7.10
C ARG A 198 12.70 -17.13 5.84
N ARG A 199 11.89 -16.22 5.27
CA ARG A 199 10.99 -16.54 4.14
C ARG A 199 11.63 -16.36 2.77
N TYR A 200 12.56 -15.43 2.62
CA TYR A 200 12.96 -14.94 1.30
C TYR A 200 14.45 -14.79 1.08
N ALA A 201 15.28 -14.60 2.10
CA ALA A 201 16.71 -14.44 1.88
C ALA A 201 17.41 -15.80 1.70
N ASN A 202 18.60 -15.78 1.10
CA ASN A 202 19.44 -16.97 0.89
C ASN A 202 18.72 -18.11 0.13
N ARG A 203 17.80 -17.75 -0.78
CA ARG A 203 17.04 -18.70 -1.61
C ARG A 203 17.35 -18.48 -3.08
N ILE A 204 17.36 -19.56 -3.86
CA ILE A 204 17.50 -19.49 -5.32
C ILE A 204 16.13 -19.22 -5.94
N THR A 205 16.02 -18.09 -6.65
CA THR A 205 14.80 -17.72 -7.38
C THR A 205 14.48 -18.72 -8.49
N ARG A 206 13.20 -19.08 -8.64
CA ARG A 206 12.77 -20.09 -9.64
C ARG A 206 13.08 -19.68 -11.08
N ILE A 207 12.85 -18.40 -11.41
CA ILE A 207 12.90 -17.88 -12.79
C ILE A 207 14.32 -17.45 -13.15
N SER A 208 14.92 -16.55 -12.37
CA SER A 208 16.24 -16.00 -12.66
C SER A 208 17.40 -16.84 -12.15
N LYS A 209 17.15 -17.89 -11.35
CA LYS A 209 18.18 -18.75 -10.73
C LYS A 209 19.25 -17.99 -9.96
N LYS A 210 18.86 -16.85 -9.38
CA LYS A 210 19.71 -15.99 -8.54
C LYS A 210 19.45 -16.22 -7.07
N LEU A 211 20.51 -16.18 -6.26
CA LEU A 211 20.43 -16.11 -4.81
C LEU A 211 19.81 -14.77 -4.39
N THR A 212 18.83 -14.82 -3.50
CA THR A 212 18.22 -13.63 -2.89
C THR A 212 19.07 -13.10 -1.74
N GLY A 213 19.12 -11.78 -1.62
CA GLY A 213 19.77 -11.11 -0.50
C GLY A 213 18.77 -10.65 0.58
N PRO A 214 19.26 -9.97 1.62
CA PRO A 214 18.45 -9.51 2.74
C PRO A 214 17.60 -8.28 2.39
N LEU A 215 16.66 -7.93 3.26
CA LEU A 215 15.86 -6.71 3.17
C LEU A 215 16.62 -5.53 3.79
N VAL A 216 16.85 -4.46 3.03
CA VAL A 216 17.62 -3.29 3.49
C VAL A 216 16.84 -1.98 3.38
N LEU A 217 15.73 -1.97 2.66
CA LEU A 217 14.89 -0.79 2.46
C LEU A 217 13.42 -1.18 2.35
N VAL A 218 12.57 -0.46 3.06
CA VAL A 218 11.13 -0.45 2.77
C VAL A 218 10.74 0.89 2.17
N THR A 219 9.87 0.88 1.18
CA THR A 219 9.29 2.11 0.63
C THR A 219 7.78 2.12 0.84
N THR A 220 7.16 3.29 0.85
CA THR A 220 5.71 3.39 0.81
C THR A 220 5.29 4.66 0.08
N THR A 221 4.04 4.68 -0.36
CA THR A 221 3.43 5.88 -0.91
C THR A 221 2.26 6.29 -0.05
N SER A 222 2.07 7.58 0.13
CA SER A 222 0.91 8.11 0.82
C SER A 222 -0.40 7.80 0.10
N ALA A 223 -1.51 7.79 0.84
CA ALA A 223 -2.83 7.55 0.26
C ALA A 223 -3.36 8.78 -0.51
N LEU A 224 -3.47 9.93 0.17
CA LEU A 224 -4.21 11.11 -0.28
C LEU A 224 -3.28 12.34 -0.39
N GLY A 225 -2.22 12.27 -1.21
CA GLY A 225 -1.19 13.32 -1.26
C GLY A 225 -0.36 13.34 0.03
N LYS A 226 -0.01 14.50 0.60
CA LYS A 226 0.86 14.54 1.80
C LYS A 226 0.31 13.73 2.99
N SER A 227 1.16 12.92 3.62
CA SER A 227 0.79 12.03 4.73
C SER A 227 1.25 12.54 6.09
N SER A 228 0.34 12.76 7.03
CA SER A 228 0.70 13.09 8.42
C SER A 228 1.24 11.89 9.22
N ILE A 229 0.98 10.66 8.74
CA ILE A 229 1.40 9.42 9.42
C ILE A 229 2.92 9.28 9.37
N TYR A 230 3.52 9.53 8.21
CA TYR A 230 4.94 9.31 7.96
C TYR A 230 5.80 10.53 8.30
N ASN A 231 5.16 11.69 8.48
CA ASN A 231 5.85 12.92 8.82
C ASN A 231 6.42 12.88 10.25
N ARG A 232 7.72 13.17 10.34
CA ARG A 232 8.46 13.29 11.62
C ARG A 232 8.31 12.03 12.47
N VAL A 233 8.32 10.86 11.84
CA VAL A 233 8.42 9.57 12.53
C VAL A 233 9.88 9.38 12.89
N LYS A 234 10.21 9.64 14.15
CA LYS A 234 11.56 9.48 14.70
C LYS A 234 11.57 8.38 15.75
N TYR A 235 12.65 7.62 15.79
CA TYR A 235 13.06 6.82 16.94
C TYR A 235 14.29 7.47 17.55
N ARG A 236 14.17 7.98 18.78
CA ARG A 236 15.15 8.91 19.38
C ARG A 236 15.40 10.09 18.41
N ASP A 237 16.65 10.33 18.04
CA ASP A 237 17.03 11.41 17.12
C ASP A 237 16.98 11.02 15.64
N LEU A 238 16.89 9.72 15.34
CA LEU A 238 16.91 9.19 13.97
C LEU A 238 15.54 9.34 13.32
N LEU A 239 15.53 9.94 12.12
CA LEU A 239 14.35 9.95 11.26
C LEU A 239 14.22 8.57 10.60
N VAL A 240 13.06 7.94 10.75
CA VAL A 240 12.81 6.58 10.23
C VAL A 240 12.18 6.62 8.84
N MET A 241 11.29 7.59 8.60
CA MET A 241 10.58 7.74 7.33
C MET A 241 11.06 9.02 6.63
N HIS A 242 11.75 8.87 5.50
CA HIS A 242 12.27 9.98 4.71
C HIS A 242 11.34 10.25 3.53
N SER A 243 10.77 11.46 3.45
CA SER A 243 10.07 11.90 2.24
C SER A 243 11.10 12.21 1.16
N VAL A 244 10.96 11.58 -0.01
CA VAL A 244 11.94 11.69 -1.10
C VAL A 244 11.37 12.29 -2.38
N GLY A 245 10.06 12.54 -2.42
CA GLY A 245 9.41 13.15 -3.58
C GLY A 245 7.97 12.68 -3.78
N PHE A 246 7.49 12.71 -5.02
CA PHE A 246 6.11 12.42 -5.38
C PHE A 246 6.02 11.57 -6.66
N THR A 247 5.08 10.62 -6.66
CA THR A 247 4.73 9.93 -7.91
C THR A 247 4.11 10.90 -8.91
N SER A 248 4.28 10.63 -10.20
CA SER A 248 3.64 11.40 -11.26
C SER A 248 2.12 11.15 -11.41
N GLY A 249 1.56 10.22 -10.62
CA GLY A 249 0.17 9.82 -10.73
C GLY A 249 -0.13 9.15 -12.08
N SER A 250 0.43 7.97 -12.33
CA SER A 250 0.14 7.20 -13.54
C SER A 250 -0.43 5.83 -13.18
N GLY A 251 -1.46 5.40 -13.90
CA GLY A 251 -2.12 4.13 -13.62
C GLY A 251 -3.49 3.99 -14.27
N GLU A 252 -4.03 2.79 -14.16
CA GLU A 252 -5.25 2.36 -14.82
C GLU A 252 -6.53 2.61 -14.00
N PHE A 253 -6.42 3.03 -12.74
CA PHE A 253 -7.58 3.06 -11.84
C PHE A 253 -8.78 3.90 -12.35
N PRO A 254 -8.60 5.02 -13.08
CA PRO A 254 -9.73 5.78 -13.64
C PRO A 254 -10.59 4.97 -14.62
N TYR A 255 -10.04 3.88 -15.17
CA TYR A 255 -10.66 3.02 -16.18
C TYR A 255 -11.30 1.75 -15.60
N ILE A 256 -11.13 1.47 -14.30
CA ILE A 256 -11.61 0.23 -13.67
C ILE A 256 -13.07 0.34 -13.18
N ASN A 257 -13.71 1.50 -13.32
CA ASN A 257 -15.06 1.79 -12.83
C ASN A 257 -16.18 1.32 -13.79
N GLY A 258 -16.18 0.03 -14.15
CA GLY A 258 -17.21 -0.59 -15.00
C GLY A 258 -16.91 -0.58 -16.50
N LEU A 259 -15.95 0.24 -16.97
CA LEU A 259 -15.52 0.24 -18.38
C LEU A 259 -14.52 -0.86 -18.71
N TYR A 260 -13.81 -1.40 -17.71
CA TYR A 260 -12.70 -2.32 -17.95
C TYR A 260 -13.10 -3.55 -18.75
N LYS A 261 -14.33 -4.07 -18.57
CA LYS A 261 -14.81 -5.24 -19.33
C LYS A 261 -14.95 -4.93 -20.83
N GLU A 262 -15.50 -3.77 -21.19
CA GLU A 262 -15.57 -3.34 -22.59
C GLU A 262 -14.18 -3.07 -23.16
N ILE A 263 -13.31 -2.45 -22.36
CA ILE A 263 -11.93 -2.15 -22.75
C ILE A 263 -11.13 -3.42 -23.04
N ILE A 264 -11.20 -4.45 -22.17
CA ILE A 264 -10.42 -5.68 -22.39
C ILE A 264 -10.93 -6.45 -23.61
N THR A 265 -12.24 -6.52 -23.84
CA THR A 265 -12.83 -7.20 -25.00
C THR A 265 -12.26 -6.67 -26.32
N ILE A 266 -12.15 -5.35 -26.49
CA ILE A 266 -11.63 -4.78 -27.74
C ILE A 266 -10.13 -5.05 -27.93
N VAL A 267 -9.39 -5.13 -26.82
CA VAL A 267 -7.95 -5.41 -26.86
C VAL A 267 -7.71 -6.87 -27.21
N GLU A 268 -8.50 -7.80 -26.65
CA GLU A 268 -8.45 -9.24 -26.97
C GLU A 268 -8.80 -9.53 -28.43
N GLN A 269 -9.70 -8.74 -29.03
CA GLN A 269 -10.05 -8.86 -30.45
C GLN A 269 -8.94 -8.36 -31.40
N THR A 270 -8.03 -7.50 -30.92
CA THR A 270 -7.05 -6.81 -31.79
C THR A 270 -5.61 -7.26 -31.54
N TYR A 271 -5.27 -7.64 -30.31
CA TYR A 271 -3.92 -7.98 -29.90
C TYR A 271 -3.85 -9.36 -29.28
N ALA A 272 -2.79 -10.09 -29.59
CA ALA A 272 -2.42 -11.27 -28.83
C ALA A 272 -2.03 -10.90 -27.39
N PRO A 273 -2.40 -11.74 -26.40
CA PRO A 273 -1.84 -11.75 -25.05
C PRO A 273 -0.30 -11.72 -25.02
N THR A 274 0.26 -11.09 -23.98
CA THR A 274 1.70 -10.80 -23.84
C THR A 274 2.30 -11.27 -22.52
N ALA A 275 1.62 -12.16 -21.81
CA ALA A 275 2.15 -12.78 -20.60
C ALA A 275 3.58 -13.28 -20.85
N LYS A 276 4.52 -12.77 -20.05
CA LYS A 276 5.95 -12.95 -20.29
C LYS A 276 6.46 -14.36 -19.97
N HIS A 277 5.71 -15.13 -19.18
CA HIS A 277 6.13 -16.43 -18.71
C HIS A 277 4.92 -17.28 -18.36
N LYS A 278 4.96 -18.58 -18.72
CA LYS A 278 3.88 -19.54 -18.43
C LYS A 278 3.50 -19.60 -16.94
N ASP A 279 4.50 -19.45 -16.06
CA ASP A 279 4.29 -19.47 -14.60
C ASP A 279 3.65 -18.18 -14.04
N TRP A 280 3.47 -17.13 -14.84
CA TRP A 280 2.82 -15.87 -14.43
C TRP A 280 1.35 -15.79 -14.84
N GLY A 281 0.85 -16.80 -15.55
CA GLY A 281 -0.52 -16.88 -16.05
C GLY A 281 -0.63 -16.63 -17.55
N SER A 282 -1.86 -16.70 -18.06
CA SER A 282 -2.25 -16.40 -19.44
C SER A 282 -2.88 -15.01 -19.52
N GLY A 283 -2.87 -14.39 -20.71
CA GLY A 283 -3.48 -13.07 -20.96
C GLY A 283 -2.48 -11.92 -21.08
N PHE A 284 -2.97 -10.68 -20.97
CA PHE A 284 -2.11 -9.50 -20.97
C PHE A 284 -1.33 -9.38 -19.66
N ARG A 285 -0.09 -8.90 -19.74
CA ARG A 285 0.82 -8.82 -18.59
C ARG A 285 0.26 -8.05 -17.39
N ASN A 286 -0.47 -6.96 -17.63
CA ASN A 286 -1.14 -6.19 -16.59
C ASN A 286 -2.22 -5.25 -17.18
N ARG A 287 -3.04 -4.69 -16.30
CA ARG A 287 -4.12 -3.77 -16.69
C ARG A 287 -3.60 -2.50 -17.38
N ARG A 288 -2.44 -1.98 -16.96
CA ARG A 288 -1.81 -0.83 -17.63
C ARG A 288 -1.58 -1.09 -19.11
N GLU A 289 -1.09 -2.27 -19.46
CA GLU A 289 -0.90 -2.65 -20.86
C GLU A 289 -2.22 -2.68 -21.63
N VAL A 290 -3.27 -3.26 -21.04
CA VAL A 290 -4.61 -3.29 -21.64
C VAL A 290 -5.10 -1.87 -21.92
N ILE A 291 -4.99 -0.95 -20.96
CA ILE A 291 -5.39 0.46 -21.16
C ILE A 291 -4.57 1.11 -22.28
N LEU A 292 -3.24 0.97 -22.30
CA LEU A 292 -2.40 1.59 -23.33
C LEU A 292 -2.73 1.06 -24.74
N LYS A 293 -2.96 -0.25 -24.88
CA LYS A 293 -3.40 -0.86 -26.14
C LYS A 293 -4.78 -0.37 -26.55
N ALA A 294 -5.72 -0.26 -25.61
CA ALA A 294 -7.06 0.25 -25.88
C ALA A 294 -7.04 1.72 -26.34
N LEU A 295 -6.26 2.58 -25.67
CA LEU A 295 -6.08 3.97 -26.09
C LEU A 295 -5.53 4.05 -27.51
N LYS A 296 -4.59 3.17 -27.88
CA LYS A 296 -4.07 3.08 -29.25
C LYS A 296 -5.15 2.65 -30.26
N ILE A 297 -5.95 1.61 -29.96
CA ILE A 297 -7.06 1.16 -30.83
C ILE A 297 -8.08 2.28 -31.06
N LEU A 298 -8.35 3.04 -29.99
CA LEU A 298 -9.28 4.13 -29.97
C LEU A 298 -8.65 5.46 -30.39
N GLU A 299 -7.42 5.48 -30.92
CA GLU A 299 -6.75 6.71 -31.39
C GLU A 299 -6.78 7.85 -30.35
N LEU A 300 -6.75 7.49 -29.07
CA LEU A 300 -6.68 8.41 -27.95
C LEU A 300 -5.22 8.56 -27.51
N PRO A 301 -4.81 9.74 -27.00
CA PRO A 301 -3.46 9.93 -26.48
C PRO A 301 -3.14 8.93 -25.36
N GLN A 302 -2.04 8.18 -25.51
CA GLN A 302 -1.60 7.22 -24.47
C GLN A 302 -1.21 7.92 -23.16
N THR A 303 -0.93 9.23 -23.21
CA THR A 303 -0.66 10.04 -22.02
C THR A 303 -1.87 10.22 -21.11
N LEU A 304 -3.07 9.82 -21.53
CA LEU A 304 -4.25 9.72 -20.65
C LEU A 304 -4.05 8.73 -19.47
N ILE A 305 -3.02 7.87 -19.51
CA ILE A 305 -2.63 7.03 -18.35
C ILE A 305 -2.07 7.85 -17.17
N TYR A 306 -1.61 9.09 -17.42
CA TYR A 306 -1.09 10.00 -16.41
C TYR A 306 -2.24 10.87 -15.90
N HIS A 307 -2.80 10.46 -14.76
CA HIS A 307 -3.97 11.06 -14.12
C HIS A 307 -3.61 12.16 -13.10
N GLY A 308 -2.32 12.35 -12.79
CA GLY A 308 -1.83 13.47 -11.97
C GLY A 308 -2.15 13.37 -10.47
N VAL A 309 -2.77 12.27 -10.02
CA VAL A 309 -2.98 12.01 -8.59
C VAL A 309 -1.66 11.57 -7.98
N ALA A 310 -0.86 12.54 -7.57
CA ALA A 310 0.46 12.36 -6.99
C ALA A 310 0.38 11.83 -5.55
N ARG A 311 1.28 10.90 -5.23
CA ARG A 311 1.45 10.34 -3.89
C ARG A 311 2.86 10.59 -3.41
N GLU A 312 2.99 11.10 -2.20
CA GLU A 312 4.28 11.33 -1.57
C GLU A 312 4.98 9.99 -1.34
N ILE A 313 6.25 9.92 -1.71
CA ILE A 313 7.07 8.73 -1.62
C ILE A 313 7.91 8.83 -0.35
N PHE A 314 7.87 7.76 0.44
CA PHE A 314 8.70 7.62 1.63
C PHE A 314 9.62 6.41 1.49
N VAL A 315 10.84 6.56 1.98
CA VAL A 315 11.80 5.47 2.13
C VAL A 315 12.15 5.30 3.61
N ALA A 316 12.32 4.05 4.02
CA ALA A 316 12.58 3.63 5.38
C ALA A 316 13.77 2.66 5.38
N PRO A 317 15.01 3.18 5.52
CA PRO A 317 16.21 2.36 5.56
C PRO A 317 16.24 1.45 6.77
N LEU A 318 16.64 0.19 6.58
CA LEU A 318 16.83 -0.79 7.65
C LEU A 318 18.29 -0.89 8.10
N ALA A 319 19.20 -0.22 7.39
CA ALA A 319 20.63 -0.17 7.64
C ALA A 319 21.15 1.26 7.44
N LYS A 320 22.21 1.63 8.16
CA LYS A 320 22.85 2.95 8.08
C LYS A 320 23.42 3.20 6.69
N ASN A 321 23.97 2.16 6.08
CA ASN A 321 24.60 2.16 4.76
C ASN A 321 23.72 1.53 3.67
N ALA A 322 22.39 1.58 3.83
CA ALA A 322 21.47 0.97 2.87
C ALA A 322 21.66 1.51 1.43
N PRO A 323 21.83 2.82 1.17
CA PRO A 323 22.11 3.31 -0.18
C PRO A 323 23.40 2.75 -0.78
N GLU A 324 24.49 2.70 -0.01
CA GLU A 324 25.81 2.19 -0.44
C GLU A 324 25.71 0.71 -0.84
N PHE A 325 25.06 -0.10 -0.01
CA PHE A 325 24.80 -1.51 -0.33
C PHE A 325 23.93 -1.66 -1.58
N LEU A 326 22.87 -0.85 -1.71
CA LEU A 326 21.98 -0.90 -2.87
C LEU A 326 22.64 -0.41 -4.15
N ARG A 327 23.66 0.45 -4.08
CA ARG A 327 24.51 0.83 -5.22
C ARG A 327 25.59 -0.23 -5.52
N GLY A 328 25.83 -1.16 -4.60
CA GLY A 328 26.86 -2.20 -4.74
C GLY A 328 28.26 -1.69 -4.42
N GLU A 329 28.36 -0.62 -3.63
CA GLU A 329 29.63 -0.06 -3.15
C GLU A 329 30.20 -0.88 -1.97
N THR A 330 29.34 -1.67 -1.32
CA THR A 330 29.71 -2.59 -0.24
C THR A 330 28.76 -3.79 -0.24
N ASP A 331 29.26 -4.94 0.20
CA ASP A 331 28.43 -6.11 0.50
C ASP A 331 28.19 -6.29 2.01
N VAL A 332 28.81 -5.45 2.86
CA VAL A 332 28.59 -5.41 4.31
C VAL A 332 27.42 -4.49 4.63
N ILE A 333 26.48 -4.96 5.46
CA ILE A 333 25.29 -4.20 5.84
C ILE A 333 25.38 -3.85 7.33
N ASP A 334 25.39 -2.56 7.64
CA ASP A 334 25.33 -2.03 9.02
C ASP A 334 23.87 -1.81 9.40
N PHE A 335 23.21 -2.89 9.77
CA PHE A 335 21.82 -2.92 10.16
C PHE A 335 21.57 -2.07 11.41
N PHE A 336 20.46 -1.32 11.43
CA PHE A 336 19.97 -0.74 12.68
C PHE A 336 19.53 -1.85 13.63
N ASP A 337 19.76 -1.68 14.92
CA ASP A 337 19.18 -2.53 15.95
C ASP A 337 17.91 -1.86 16.50
N PHE A 338 16.76 -2.25 15.96
CA PHE A 338 15.46 -1.69 16.30
C PHE A 338 14.49 -2.79 16.75
N PRO A 339 14.63 -3.32 17.99
CA PRO A 339 13.64 -4.22 18.56
C PRO A 339 12.26 -3.56 18.56
N PHE A 340 11.21 -4.28 18.16
CA PHE A 340 9.87 -3.72 18.10
C PHE A 340 9.39 -3.25 19.48
N SER A 341 9.78 -3.94 20.55
CA SER A 341 9.51 -3.55 21.94
C SER A 341 9.97 -2.13 22.24
N ASP A 342 11.16 -1.75 21.76
CA ASP A 342 11.76 -0.45 22.03
C ASP A 342 11.08 0.64 21.21
N LEU A 343 10.77 0.34 19.94
CA LEU A 343 9.99 1.21 19.07
C LEU A 343 8.59 1.46 19.64
N ALA A 344 7.97 0.43 20.21
CA ALA A 344 6.65 0.48 20.84
C ALA A 344 6.64 1.34 22.11
N SER A 345 7.61 1.11 23.01
CA SER A 345 7.80 1.91 24.22
C SER A 345 8.05 3.38 23.88
N TRP A 346 8.93 3.64 22.91
CA TRP A 346 9.19 4.99 22.43
C TRP A 346 7.94 5.67 21.88
N TRP A 347 7.15 4.98 21.04
CA TRP A 347 5.88 5.53 20.54
C TRP A 347 4.92 5.86 21.68
N LYS A 348 4.79 4.97 22.66
CA LYS A 348 3.86 5.11 23.78
C LYS A 348 4.17 6.38 24.57
N GLU A 349 5.41 6.54 25.00
CA GLU A 349 5.88 7.70 25.76
C GLU A 349 5.85 8.99 24.93
N ARG A 350 6.35 8.93 23.70
CA ARG A 350 6.53 10.12 22.86
C ARG A 350 5.23 10.67 22.30
N TRP A 351 4.26 9.80 22.00
CA TRP A 351 3.07 10.16 21.24
C TRP A 351 1.77 9.69 21.88
N ALA A 352 1.64 8.43 22.28
CA ALA A 352 0.35 7.89 22.73
C ALA A 352 -0.14 8.54 24.03
N LEU A 353 0.69 8.54 25.09
CA LEU A 353 0.33 9.12 26.39
C LEU A 353 0.11 10.63 26.32
N PRO A 354 1.02 11.43 25.69
CA PRO A 354 0.78 12.86 25.55
C PRO A 354 -0.42 13.21 24.67
N ARG A 355 -0.79 12.34 23.70
CA ARG A 355 -1.99 12.51 22.90
C ARG A 355 -3.24 12.24 23.74
N ALA A 356 -3.26 11.12 24.45
CA ALA A 356 -4.37 10.74 25.31
C ALA A 356 -4.67 11.81 26.36
N SER A 357 -3.65 12.42 26.97
CA SER A 357 -3.86 13.46 27.98
C SER A 357 -4.46 14.77 27.43
N ARG A 358 -4.40 14.99 26.12
CA ARG A 358 -4.89 16.22 25.45
C ARG A 358 -6.15 16.01 24.63
N ASP A 359 -6.45 14.77 24.23
CA ASP A 359 -7.50 14.45 23.28
C ASP A 359 -8.13 13.09 23.60
N ASN A 360 -9.29 13.14 24.26
CA ASN A 360 -10.06 11.96 24.66
C ASN A 360 -11.02 11.44 23.58
N ARG A 361 -11.00 11.97 22.35
CA ARG A 361 -11.92 11.53 21.27
C ARG A 361 -11.83 10.05 20.96
N PHE A 362 -10.69 9.43 21.24
CA PHE A 362 -10.51 7.97 21.10
C PHE A 362 -11.55 7.19 21.91
N GLN A 363 -11.98 7.71 23.08
CA GLN A 363 -12.94 7.07 23.99
C GLN A 363 -14.36 6.97 23.41
N LEU A 364 -14.70 7.87 22.47
CA LEU A 364 -16.03 7.94 21.85
C LEU A 364 -16.22 6.92 20.74
N PHE A 365 -15.14 6.29 20.28
CA PHE A 365 -15.22 5.32 19.21
C PHE A 365 -16.03 4.08 19.63
N ARG A 366 -16.96 3.67 18.77
CA ARG A 366 -17.76 2.45 18.93
C ARG A 366 -17.43 1.50 17.79
N LYS A 367 -17.03 0.27 18.14
CA LYS A 367 -16.60 -0.72 17.15
C LYS A 367 -17.73 -1.06 16.17
N GLU A 368 -18.99 -0.94 16.56
CA GLU A 368 -20.16 -1.17 15.70
C GLU A 368 -20.20 -0.24 14.50
N THR A 369 -19.57 0.94 14.56
CA THR A 369 -19.41 1.84 13.39
C THR A 369 -18.47 1.28 12.31
N TRP A 370 -17.73 0.23 12.64
CA TRP A 370 -16.89 -0.53 11.73
C TRP A 370 -17.59 -1.78 11.17
N ARG A 371 -18.86 -2.01 11.46
CA ARG A 371 -19.62 -3.06 10.77
C ARG A 371 -19.82 -2.68 9.29
N LEU A 372 -19.49 -3.59 8.39
CA LEU A 372 -19.62 -3.46 6.93
C LEU A 372 -20.91 -4.08 6.42
N TRP A 373 -21.33 -5.21 7.00
CA TRP A 373 -22.51 -5.95 6.55
C TRP A 373 -23.55 -6.04 7.67
N ASN A 374 -24.76 -5.59 7.35
CA ASN A 374 -25.95 -5.77 8.19
C ASN A 374 -26.82 -6.88 7.59
#